data_AF-A0A9E0BM81-F1
#
_entry.id   AF-A0A9E0BM81-F1
#
_cell.length_a   1.000
_cell.length_b   1.000
_cell.length_c   1.000
_cell.angle_alpha   90.00
_cell.angle_beta   90.00
_cell.angle_gamma   90.00
#
_symmetry.space_group_name_H-M   'P 1'
#
loop_
_entity.id
_entity.type
_entity.pdbx_description
1 polymer ?
#
loop_
_entity_poly.entity_id
_entity_poly.type
_entity_poly.pdbx_seq_one_letter_code
_entity_poly.pdbx_strand_id
1 'polypeptide(L)'
;MPILEKSRTLHEVLLRFGVDGKLAGAHAQYLDAITEDGAVISATPGPAIPLALVDAADKPTLAAALGEATAALIAAKEAAEAEAAALRADNAAKDANMQALLAEVEAMRAAAQG
;
A
#
# COMPACT_ATOMS: atom_id res chain seq x y z
N MET A 1 -7.56 -13.40 22.56
CA MET A 1 -6.19 -13.81 22.15
C MET A 1 -5.85 -12.96 20.95
N PRO A 2 -4.68 -12.30 20.90
CA PRO A 2 -4.31 -11.50 19.75
C PRO A 2 -4.18 -12.38 18.51
N ILE A 3 -4.58 -11.84 17.36
CA ILE A 3 -4.46 -12.54 16.07
C ILE A 3 -3.08 -12.26 15.50
N LEU A 4 -2.27 -13.31 15.36
CA LEU A 4 -0.96 -13.24 14.72
C LEU A 4 -1.05 -13.75 13.29
N GLU A 5 -0.66 -12.92 12.33
CA GLU A 5 -0.60 -13.29 10.92
C GLU A 5 0.82 -13.19 10.40
N LYS A 6 1.15 -14.04 9.42
CA LYS A 6 2.41 -13.99 8.71
C LYS A 6 2.15 -13.56 7.28
N SER A 7 2.90 -12.59 6.81
CA SER A 7 2.86 -12.15 5.42
C SER A 7 4.24 -12.15 4.80
N ARG A 8 4.27 -12.29 3.48
CA ARG A 8 5.48 -12.25 2.67
C ARG A 8 5.22 -11.36 1.47
N THR A 9 6.06 -10.36 1.30
CA THR A 9 5.88 -9.36 0.23
C THR A 9 7.21 -9.10 -0.45
N LEU A 10 7.20 -8.96 -1.77
CA LEU A 10 8.40 -8.60 -2.51
C LEU A 10 8.94 -7.26 -1.99
N HIS A 11 10.21 -7.24 -1.59
CA HIS A 11 10.86 -6.08 -1.00
C HIS A 11 11.77 -5.37 -2.01
N GLU A 12 12.63 -6.13 -2.66
CA GLU A 12 13.56 -5.61 -3.65
C GLU A 12 13.83 -6.64 -4.74
N VAL A 13 14.16 -6.12 -5.92
CA VAL A 13 14.75 -6.89 -7.02
C VAL A 13 16.05 -6.19 -7.41
N LEU A 14 17.17 -6.90 -7.33
CA LEU A 14 18.46 -6.39 -7.76
C LEU A 14 18.85 -6.99 -9.10
N LEU A 15 19.05 -6.12 -10.09
CA LEU A 15 19.55 -6.46 -11.42
C LEU A 15 21.04 -6.20 -11.50
N ARG A 16 21.78 -7.16 -12.06
CA ARG A 16 23.22 -7.05 -12.26
C ARG A 16 23.53 -7.03 -13.74
N PHE A 17 24.25 -6.01 -14.18
CA PHE A 17 24.70 -5.87 -15.56
C PHE A 17 26.18 -6.25 -15.66
N GLY A 18 26.53 -6.93 -16.75
CA GLY A 18 27.91 -7.21 -17.12
C GLY A 18 28.62 -5.97 -17.65
N VAL A 19 29.93 -6.09 -17.85
CA VAL A 19 30.76 -5.03 -18.46
C VAL A 19 30.37 -4.71 -19.90
N ASP A 20 29.63 -5.59 -20.55
CA ASP A 20 29.05 -5.42 -21.88
C ASP A 20 27.66 -4.73 -21.86
N GLY A 21 27.18 -4.33 -20.67
CA GLY A 21 25.87 -3.70 -20.48
C GLY A 21 24.69 -4.67 -20.55
N LYS A 22 24.91 -5.98 -20.71
CA LYS A 22 23.84 -6.98 -20.74
C LYS A 22 23.49 -7.44 -19.33
N LEU A 23 22.27 -7.93 -19.16
CA LEU A 23 21.82 -8.49 -17.89
C LEU A 23 22.58 -9.79 -17.60
N ALA A 24 23.34 -9.81 -16.50
CA ALA A 24 24.19 -10.92 -16.06
C ALA A 24 23.57 -11.72 -14.89
N GLY A 25 22.57 -11.16 -14.22
CA GLY A 25 21.83 -11.86 -13.18
C GLY A 25 20.79 -10.98 -12.50
N ALA A 26 19.89 -11.63 -11.76
CA ALA A 26 18.90 -10.96 -10.94
C ALA A 26 18.64 -11.77 -9.66
N HIS A 27 18.25 -11.10 -8.58
CA HIS A 27 17.67 -11.74 -7.41
C HIS A 27 16.56 -10.89 -6.81
N ALA A 28 15.64 -11.55 -6.11
CA ALA A 28 14.61 -10.92 -5.28
C ALA A 28 14.94 -11.12 -3.79
N GLN A 29 14.61 -10.13 -2.97
CA GLN A 29 14.40 -10.35 -1.53
C GLN A 29 12.94 -10.06 -1.19
N TYR A 30 12.43 -10.79 -0.22
CA TYR A 30 11.07 -10.62 0.30
C TYR A 30 11.17 -10.17 1.76
N LEU A 31 10.25 -9.33 2.20
CA LEU A 31 10.04 -9.03 3.61
C LEU A 31 9.09 -10.07 4.18
N ASP A 32 9.56 -10.79 5.20
CA ASP A 32 8.72 -11.65 6.02
C ASP A 32 8.25 -10.83 7.23
N ALA A 33 6.95 -10.62 7.34
CA ALA A 33 6.36 -9.80 8.40
C ALA A 33 5.43 -10.62 9.30
N ILE A 34 5.38 -10.22 10.57
CA ILE A 34 4.41 -10.69 11.54
C ILE A 34 3.57 -9.50 11.95
N THR A 35 2.25 -9.64 11.83
CA THR A 35 1.28 -8.65 12.29
C THR A 35 0.52 -9.18 13.49
N GLU A 36 0.24 -8.31 14.45
CA GLU A 36 -0.61 -8.56 15.61
C GLU A 36 -1.78 -7.57 15.56
N ASP A 37 -3.01 -8.08 15.43
CA ASP A 37 -4.23 -7.28 15.33
C ASP A 37 -4.12 -6.13 14.29
N GLY A 38 -3.46 -6.43 13.16
CA GLY A 38 -3.23 -5.49 12.05
C GLY A 38 -2.01 -4.58 12.18
N ALA A 39 -1.34 -4.53 13.34
CA ALA A 39 -0.10 -3.78 13.52
C ALA A 39 1.12 -4.66 13.19
N VAL A 40 2.07 -4.15 12.40
CA VAL A 40 3.33 -4.87 12.12
C VAL A 40 4.22 -4.85 13.36
N ILE A 41 4.49 -6.03 13.92
CA ILE A 41 5.36 -6.19 15.11
C ILE A 41 6.77 -6.67 14.75
N SER A 42 6.95 -7.26 13.57
CA SER A 42 8.25 -7.64 13.02
C SER A 42 8.18 -7.59 11.50
N ALA A 43 9.24 -7.10 10.85
CA ALA A 43 9.43 -7.18 9.41
C ALA A 43 10.92 -7.30 9.12
N THR A 44 11.32 -8.43 8.53
CA THR A 44 12.74 -8.73 8.31
C THR A 44 12.97 -9.17 6.87
N PRO A 45 14.00 -8.64 6.18
CA PRO A 45 14.37 -9.12 4.87
C PRO A 45 14.78 -10.59 4.92
N GLY A 46 14.17 -11.40 4.07
CA GLY A 46 14.55 -12.77 3.82
C GLY A 46 15.81 -12.86 2.95
N PRO A 47 16.31 -14.09 2.69
CA PRO A 47 17.48 -14.28 1.86
C PRO A 47 17.23 -13.88 0.41
N ALA A 48 18.30 -13.47 -0.28
CA ALA A 48 18.27 -13.22 -1.72
C ALA A 48 18.01 -14.52 -2.50
N ILE A 49 16.96 -14.51 -3.33
CA ILE A 49 16.53 -15.61 -4.17
C ILE A 49 16.92 -15.31 -5.62
N PRO A 50 17.78 -16.13 -6.26
CA PRO A 50 18.13 -15.95 -7.66
C PRO A 50 16.89 -16.02 -8.56
N LEU A 51 16.77 -15.05 -9.47
CA LEU A 51 15.71 -15.02 -10.47
C LEU A 51 16.24 -15.52 -11.82
N ALA A 52 15.44 -16.33 -12.51
CA ALA A 52 15.70 -16.66 -13.89
C ALA A 52 15.39 -15.45 -14.79
N LEU A 53 16.31 -15.15 -15.72
CA LEU A 53 16.18 -14.03 -16.67
C LEU A 53 15.28 -14.37 -17.87
N VAL A 54 15.10 -15.66 -18.12
CA VAL A 54 14.21 -16.24 -19.12
C VAL A 54 13.29 -17.23 -18.43
N ASP A 55 12.21 -17.62 -19.10
CA ASP A 55 11.29 -18.61 -18.55
C ASP A 55 12.02 -19.93 -18.31
N ALA A 56 12.03 -20.35 -17.04
CA ALA A 56 12.62 -21.59 -16.58
C ALA A 56 11.62 -22.24 -15.62
N ALA A 57 11.29 -23.52 -15.85
CA ALA A 57 10.21 -24.21 -15.14
C ALA A 57 10.41 -24.28 -13.61
N ASP A 58 11.67 -24.28 -13.14
CA ASP A 58 12.01 -24.59 -11.75
C ASP A 58 12.48 -23.37 -10.94
N LYS A 59 12.38 -22.15 -11.49
CA LYS A 59 12.85 -20.93 -10.81
C LYS A 59 11.86 -19.79 -10.95
N PRO A 60 11.69 -18.96 -9.90
CA PRO A 60 10.99 -17.69 -10.05
C PRO A 60 11.68 -16.85 -11.12
N THR A 61 10.88 -16.25 -12.00
CA THR A 61 11.40 -15.45 -13.12
C THR A 61 11.38 -13.96 -12.76
N LEU A 62 12.26 -13.19 -13.38
CA LEU A 62 12.26 -11.74 -13.25
C LEU A 62 10.91 -11.14 -13.67
N ALA A 63 10.32 -11.64 -14.76
CA ALA A 63 9.03 -11.17 -15.24
C ALA A 63 7.90 -11.41 -14.21
N ALA A 64 7.88 -12.58 -13.56
CA ALA A 64 6.90 -12.89 -12.53
C ALA A 64 7.04 -11.97 -11.31
N ALA A 65 8.27 -11.75 -10.83
CA ALA A 65 8.51 -10.86 -9.68
C ALA A 65 8.10 -9.40 -9.98
N LEU A 66 8.41 -8.88 -11.17
CA LEU A 66 7.98 -7.54 -11.58
C LEU A 66 6.47 -7.45 -11.80
N GLY A 67 5.85 -8.53 -12.29
CA GLY A 67 4.40 -8.64 -12.41
C GLY A 67 3.69 -8.59 -11.06
N GLU A 68 4.19 -9.34 -10.07
CA GLU A 68 3.72 -9.32 -8.68
C GLU A 68 3.80 -7.89 -8.10
N ALA A 69 4.95 -7.23 -8.25
CA ALA A 69 5.17 -5.86 -7.80
C ALA A 69 4.16 -4.88 -8.41
N THR A 70 3.94 -4.99 -9.72
CA THR A 70 3.06 -4.10 -10.47
C THR A 70 1.60 -4.32 -10.07
N ALA A 71 1.17 -5.57 -9.90
CA ALA A 71 -0.18 -5.89 -9.44
C ALA A 71 -0.44 -5.36 -8.02
N ALA A 72 0.53 -5.54 -7.11
CA ALA A 72 0.45 -5.01 -5.74
C ALA A 72 0.37 -3.47 -5.73
N LEU A 73 1.14 -2.79 -6.59
CA LEU A 73 1.09 -1.34 -6.74
C LEU A 73 -0.28 -0.86 -7.23
N ILE A 74 -0.87 -1.53 -8.22
CA ILE A 74 -2.20 -1.19 -8.73
C ILE A 74 -3.24 -1.33 -7.61
N ALA A 75 -3.24 -2.45 -6.88
CA ALA A 75 -4.19 -2.66 -5.78
C ALA A 75 -4.02 -1.61 -4.66
N ALA A 76 -2.78 -1.27 -4.29
CA ALA A 76 -2.52 -0.24 -3.30
C ALA A 76 -2.99 1.15 -3.75
N LYS A 77 -2.81 1.48 -5.03
CA LYS A 77 -3.31 2.72 -5.63
C LYS A 77 -4.84 2.79 -5.59
N GLU A 78 -5.52 1.71 -5.99
CA GLU A 78 -6.99 1.66 -5.98
C GLU A 78 -7.55 1.81 -4.56
N ALA A 79 -6.92 1.15 -3.58
CA ALA A 79 -7.30 1.29 -2.17
C ALA A 79 -7.12 2.73 -1.66
N ALA A 80 -5.98 3.36 -1.97
CA ALA A 80 -5.71 4.75 -1.58
C ALA A 80 -6.68 5.74 -2.26
N GLU A 81 -7.07 5.49 -3.52
CA GLU A 81 -8.06 6.31 -4.23
C GLU A 81 -9.45 6.18 -3.60
N ALA A 82 -9.85 4.97 -3.20
CA ALA A 82 -11.12 4.72 -2.50
C ALA A 82 -11.15 5.39 -1.12
N GLU A 83 -10.08 5.27 -0.33
CA GLU A 83 -9.94 5.94 0.97
C GLU A 83 -10.00 7.47 0.82
N ALA A 84 -9.27 8.03 -0.14
CA ALA A 84 -9.29 9.46 -0.41
C ALA A 84 -10.69 9.93 -0.86
N ALA A 85 -11.44 9.13 -1.61
CA ALA A 85 -12.82 9.44 -1.98
C ALA A 85 -13.74 9.44 -0.75
N ALA A 86 -13.61 8.46 0.14
CA ALA A 86 -14.38 8.37 1.38
C ALA A 86 -14.10 9.57 2.31
N LEU A 87 -12.82 9.93 2.50
CA LEU A 87 -12.42 11.08 3.31
C LEU A 87 -12.95 12.40 2.74
N ARG A 88 -12.95 12.57 1.41
CA ARG A 88 -13.54 13.76 0.76
C ARG A 88 -15.05 13.84 1.00
N ALA A 89 -15.77 12.72 0.90
CA ALA A 89 -17.20 12.68 1.15
C ALA A 89 -17.53 12.99 2.62
N ASP A 90 -16.78 12.43 3.56
CA ASP A 90 -16.91 12.71 4.99
C ASP A 90 -16.65 14.18 5.33
N ASN A 91 -15.58 14.76 4.78
CA ASN A 91 -15.29 16.19 4.96
C ASN A 91 -16.39 17.08 4.38
N ALA A 92 -16.90 16.76 3.19
CA ALA A 92 -18.01 17.52 2.60
C ALA A 92 -19.29 17.45 3.48
N ALA A 93 -19.58 16.29 4.07
CA ALA A 93 -20.71 16.15 4.99
C ALA A 93 -20.50 16.95 6.29
N LYS A 94 -19.28 16.93 6.84
CA LYS A 94 -18.92 17.73 8.02
C LYS A 94 -19.01 19.23 7.75
N ASP A 95 -18.56 19.69 6.58
CA ASP A 95 -18.67 21.09 6.17
C ASP A 95 -20.13 21.53 6.03
N ALA A 96 -20.99 20.70 5.43
CA ALA A 96 -22.42 20.97 5.32
C ALA A 96 -23.09 21.07 6.71
N ASN A 97 -22.77 20.15 7.62
CA ASN A 97 -23.28 20.17 9.00
C ASN A 97 -22.80 21.42 9.76
N MET A 98 -21.54 21.82 9.57
CA MET A 98 -21.00 23.03 10.18
C MET A 98 -21.72 24.29 9.69
N GLN A 99 -21.96 24.40 8.38
CA GLN A 99 -22.70 25.51 7.79
C GLN A 99 -24.14 25.58 8.31
N ALA A 100 -24.82 24.44 8.43
CA ALA A 100 -26.16 24.37 8.99
C ALA A 100 -26.20 24.85 10.46
N LEU A 101 -25.23 24.40 11.27
CA LEU A 101 -25.14 24.81 12.67
C LEU A 101 -24.84 26.30 12.82
N LEU A 102 -23.97 26.87 11.98
CA LEU A 102 -23.69 28.31 11.97
C LEU A 102 -24.96 29.11 11.63
N ALA A 103 -25.70 28.69 10.61
CA ALA A 103 -26.96 29.34 10.24
C ALA A 103 -28.01 29.27 11.36
N GLU A 104 -28.10 28.14 12.07
CA GLU A 104 -29.00 27.99 13.23
C GLU A 104 -28.60 28.92 14.39
N VAL A 105 -27.30 29.02 14.70
CA VAL A 105 -26.79 29.93 15.73
C VAL A 105 -27.06 31.40 15.37
N GLU A 106 -26.89 31.77 14.11
CA GLU A 106 -27.20 33.12 13.62
C GLU A 106 -28.69 33.43 13.76
N ALA A 107 -29.57 32.48 13.38
CA ALA A 107 -31.01 32.63 13.54
C ALA A 107 -31.43 32.77 15.01
N MET A 108 -30.85 31.96 15.92
CA MET A 108 -31.11 32.06 17.36
C MET A 108 -30.67 33.41 17.94
N ARG A 109 -29.52 33.94 17.51
CA ARG A 109 -29.03 35.26 17.94
C ARG A 109 -29.94 36.38 17.48
N ALA A 110 -30.43 36.32 16.24
CA ALA A 110 -31.37 37.31 15.72
C ALA A 110 -32.70 37.29 16.49
N ALA A 111 -33.23 36.11 16.80
CA ALA A 111 -34.46 35.95 17.58
C ALA A 111 -34.33 36.46 19.04
N ALA A 112 -33.14 36.43 19.63
CA ALA A 112 -32.90 36.92 20.99
C ALA A 112 -32.75 38.45 21.08
N GLN A 113 -32.63 39.17 19.95
CA GLN A 113 -32.41 40.62 19.89
C GLN A 113 -33.67 41.42 19.52
N GLY A 114 -34.76 40.75 19.09
CA GLY A 114 -36.05 41.36 18.76
C GLY A 114 -37.10 41.08 19.83
#